data_AF-A0A351XMU2-F1
#
_entry.id   AF-A0A351XMU2-F1
#
_cell.length_a   1.000
_cell.length_b   1.000
_cell.length_c   1.000
_cell.angle_alpha   90.00
_cell.angle_beta   90.00
_cell.angle_gamma   90.00
#
_symmetry.space_group_name_H-M   'P 1'
#
loop_
_entity.id
_entity.type
_entity.pdbx_description
1 polymer ?
#
loop_
_entity_poly.entity_id
_entity_poly.type
_entity_poly.pdbx_seq_one_letter_code
_entity_poly.pdbx_strand_id
1 'polypeptide(L)'
;MNLSVNFAGVEMKNPVTTASGTFGSGAEYKDFVDLNKLGAVTTKGVSSVPWEGNQTPRICETYGGMLNAIGLQNPGIDLFIERDIPFLKQYDTKIIVNICGRTPEEYAEVVQKLADEDIDLLEINISCPNLKAGGLAFGQNPEVARQITDKVKRCAKQPVIMKLSPNVTDITEMAKA
;
A
#
# COMPACT_ATOMS: atom_id res chain seq x y z
N MET A 1 18.57 -15.47 18.51
CA MET A 1 17.88 -14.19 18.77
C MET A 1 16.48 -14.32 18.20
N ASN A 2 15.43 -14.02 18.98
CA ASN A 2 14.07 -14.00 18.47
C ASN A 2 13.77 -12.59 17.93
N LEU A 3 13.35 -12.48 16.68
CA LEU A 3 12.98 -11.20 16.04
C LEU A 3 11.47 -11.06 15.83
N SER A 4 10.65 -12.02 16.26
CA SER A 4 9.20 -12.00 16.05
C SER A 4 8.55 -10.75 16.65
N VAL A 5 7.56 -10.21 15.93
CA VAL A 5 6.78 -9.04 16.36
C VAL A 5 5.29 -9.28 16.12
N ASN A 6 4.46 -8.77 17.03
CA ASN A 6 3.02 -8.61 16.79
C ASN A 6 2.75 -7.18 16.33
N PHE A 7 2.18 -7.02 15.14
CA PHE A 7 1.79 -5.72 14.60
C PHE A 7 0.30 -5.72 14.27
N ALA A 8 -0.47 -4.89 14.99
CA ALA A 8 -1.92 -4.78 14.85
C ALA A 8 -2.66 -6.14 14.97
N GLY A 9 -2.15 -7.06 15.80
CA GLY A 9 -2.72 -8.40 15.98
C GLY A 9 -2.17 -9.46 15.02
N VAL A 10 -1.33 -9.08 14.06
CA VAL A 10 -0.69 -9.99 13.09
C VAL A 10 0.71 -10.33 13.57
N GLU A 11 0.96 -11.63 13.79
CA GLU A 11 2.29 -12.14 14.11
C GLU A 11 3.17 -12.21 12.86
N MET A 12 4.32 -11.54 12.91
CA MET A 12 5.38 -11.61 11.91
C MET A 12 6.63 -12.22 12.52
N LYS A 13 7.28 -13.15 11.81
CA LYS A 13 8.51 -13.82 12.30
C LYS A 13 9.70 -12.88 12.48
N ASN A 14 9.68 -11.72 11.82
CA ASN A 14 10.63 -10.64 11.98
C ASN A 14 10.01 -9.32 11.49
N PRO A 15 10.57 -8.14 11.81
CA PRO A 15 9.98 -6.86 11.43
C PRO A 15 10.33 -6.41 10.00
N VAL A 16 11.05 -7.22 9.22
CA VAL A 16 11.52 -6.81 7.88
C VAL A 16 10.37 -6.98 6.89
N THR A 17 9.97 -5.87 6.30
CA THR A 17 8.99 -5.81 5.20
C THR A 17 9.55 -4.99 4.04
N THR A 18 9.02 -5.23 2.84
CA THR A 18 9.31 -4.42 1.66
C THR A 18 8.51 -3.12 1.69
N ALA A 19 9.04 -2.06 1.08
CA ALA A 19 8.26 -0.85 0.87
C ALA A 19 7.39 -1.00 -0.38
N SER A 20 6.11 -0.58 -0.29
CA SER A 20 5.23 -0.58 -1.47
C SER A 20 5.86 0.21 -2.63
N GLY A 21 5.86 -0.40 -3.82
CA GLY A 21 6.40 0.19 -5.04
C GLY A 21 7.87 -0.14 -5.34
N THR A 22 8.61 -0.74 -4.40
CA THR A 22 10.02 -1.14 -4.63
C THR A 22 10.19 -2.63 -4.94
N PHE A 23 9.16 -3.44 -4.69
CA PHE A 23 9.25 -4.91 -4.73
C PHE A 23 8.19 -5.59 -5.61
N GLY A 24 7.48 -4.80 -6.44
CA GLY A 24 6.36 -5.32 -7.24
C GLY A 24 5.31 -6.01 -6.37
N SER A 25 4.94 -7.23 -6.75
CA SER A 25 4.16 -8.16 -5.93
C SER A 25 5.01 -9.37 -5.48
N GLY A 26 6.34 -9.23 -5.47
CA GLY A 26 7.31 -10.23 -5.04
C GLY A 26 7.83 -11.17 -6.14
N ALA A 27 7.04 -11.40 -7.20
CA ALA A 27 7.38 -12.35 -8.27
C ALA A 27 8.69 -12.03 -8.99
N GLU A 28 8.98 -10.74 -9.18
CA GLU A 28 10.18 -10.26 -9.86
C GLU A 28 11.46 -10.49 -9.04
N TYR A 29 11.33 -10.66 -7.72
CA TYR A 29 12.46 -10.76 -6.80
C TYR A 29 12.69 -12.18 -6.26
N LYS A 30 11.82 -13.14 -6.59
CA LYS A 30 11.89 -14.52 -6.07
C LYS A 30 13.22 -15.23 -6.34
N ASP A 31 13.89 -14.86 -7.43
CA ASP A 31 15.17 -15.46 -7.84
C ASP A 31 16.38 -14.79 -7.13
N PHE A 32 16.15 -13.67 -6.45
CA PHE A 32 17.20 -12.89 -5.76
C PHE A 32 17.04 -12.91 -4.23
N VAL A 33 15.80 -13.03 -3.75
CA VAL A 33 15.44 -13.00 -2.34
C VAL A 33 14.52 -14.17 -2.04
N ASP A 34 14.85 -14.94 -1.00
CA ASP A 34 13.93 -15.94 -0.45
C ASP A 34 12.81 -15.23 0.32
N LEU A 35 11.63 -15.15 -0.29
CA LEU A 35 10.44 -14.52 0.29
C LEU A 35 10.06 -15.15 1.63
N ASN A 36 10.39 -16.43 1.89
CA ASN A 36 10.17 -17.10 3.17
C ASN A 36 11.06 -16.56 4.30
N LYS A 37 11.94 -15.58 4.05
CA LYS A 37 12.71 -14.93 5.11
C LYS A 37 12.13 -13.58 5.53
N LEU A 38 11.22 -13.01 4.74
CA LEU A 38 10.59 -11.73 5.04
C LEU A 38 9.50 -11.92 6.11
N GLY A 39 9.36 -10.93 7.00
CA GLY A 39 8.23 -10.88 7.92
C GLY A 39 6.94 -10.60 7.16
N ALA A 40 7.02 -9.70 6.18
CA ALA A 40 5.93 -9.40 5.27
C ALA A 40 6.43 -8.93 3.89
N VAL A 41 5.56 -9.02 2.88
CA VAL A 41 5.69 -8.33 1.60
C VAL A 41 4.60 -7.27 1.53
N THR A 42 5.01 -6.00 1.47
CA THR A 42 4.10 -4.91 1.12
C THR A 42 4.08 -4.76 -0.39
N THR A 43 2.92 -5.04 -0.98
CA THR A 43 2.77 -5.03 -2.44
C THR A 43 2.75 -3.62 -2.99
N LYS A 44 2.97 -3.50 -4.30
CA LYS A 44 2.69 -2.27 -5.04
C LYS A 44 1.23 -1.85 -4.90
N GLY A 45 0.99 -0.53 -4.84
CA GLY A 45 -0.36 0.03 -4.76
C GLY A 45 -1.28 -0.48 -5.86
N VAL A 46 -2.47 -0.93 -5.47
CA VAL A 46 -3.53 -1.40 -6.36
C VAL A 46 -4.75 -0.47 -6.29
N SER A 47 -5.37 -0.22 -7.44
CA SER A 47 -6.60 0.57 -7.58
C SER A 47 -7.77 -0.27 -8.07
N SER A 48 -8.99 0.29 -8.03
CA SER A 48 -10.20 -0.40 -8.50
C SER A 48 -10.13 -0.82 -9.97
N VAL A 49 -9.39 -0.05 -10.78
CA VAL A 49 -9.16 -0.29 -12.21
C VAL A 49 -7.66 -0.20 -12.54
N PRO A 50 -7.20 -0.75 -13.68
CA PRO A 50 -5.81 -0.63 -14.11
C PRO A 50 -5.40 0.82 -14.35
N TRP A 51 -4.22 1.20 -13.87
CA TRP A 51 -3.62 2.52 -14.11
C TRP A 51 -2.32 2.37 -14.91
N GLU A 52 -2.14 3.16 -15.96
CA GLU A 52 -0.96 3.12 -16.84
C GLU A 52 0.29 3.79 -16.22
N GLY A 53 0.07 4.70 -15.26
CA GLY A 53 1.11 5.56 -14.70
C GLY A 53 1.48 6.75 -15.60
N ASN A 54 2.52 7.49 -15.20
CA ASN A 54 2.94 8.72 -15.89
C ASN A 54 3.74 8.45 -17.17
N GLN A 55 4.00 9.44 -18.00
CA GLN A 55 4.98 9.29 -19.09
C GLN A 55 6.41 9.16 -18.56
N THR A 56 7.32 8.58 -19.35
CA THR A 56 8.75 8.57 -19.06
C THR A 56 9.39 9.92 -19.40
N PRO A 57 10.49 10.31 -18.73
CA PRO A 57 11.24 9.59 -17.68
C PRO A 57 10.51 9.57 -16.32
N ARG A 58 10.56 8.41 -15.63
CA ARG A 58 9.86 8.21 -14.35
C ARG A 58 10.79 8.13 -13.13
N ILE A 59 12.11 8.12 -13.33
CA ILE A 59 13.11 8.03 -12.26
C ILE A 59 14.27 8.97 -12.56
N CYS A 60 14.88 9.49 -11.51
CA CYS A 60 16.08 10.33 -11.58
C CYS A 60 16.93 10.09 -10.33
N GLU A 61 18.24 9.94 -10.49
CA GLU A 61 19.18 9.82 -9.37
C GLU A 61 19.37 11.16 -8.67
N THR A 62 19.55 11.12 -7.35
CA THR A 62 19.91 12.30 -6.55
C THR A 62 21.01 11.95 -5.55
N TYR A 63 21.64 12.96 -4.94
CA TYR A 63 22.63 12.70 -3.90
C TYR A 63 21.97 12.00 -2.70
N GLY A 64 22.43 10.78 -2.41
CA GLY A 64 21.90 9.96 -1.30
C GLY A 64 20.50 9.41 -1.53
N GLY A 65 19.98 9.38 -2.76
CA GLY A 65 18.65 8.86 -3.03
C GLY A 65 18.23 8.90 -4.50
N MET A 66 16.92 8.94 -4.72
CA MET A 66 16.33 9.03 -6.05
C MET A 66 14.98 9.76 -6.01
N LEU A 67 14.58 10.33 -7.13
CA LEU A 67 13.22 10.77 -7.41
C LEU A 67 12.49 9.71 -8.23
N ASN A 68 11.19 9.56 -7.99
CA ASN A 68 10.33 8.76 -8.85
C ASN A 68 9.00 9.49 -9.11
N ALA A 69 8.47 9.26 -10.31
CA ALA A 69 7.19 9.74 -10.78
C ALA A 69 6.47 8.63 -11.54
N ILE A 70 6.38 7.44 -10.93
CA ILE A 70 5.78 6.25 -11.58
C ILE A 70 4.31 6.49 -11.96
N GLY A 71 3.58 7.28 -11.15
CA GLY A 71 2.15 7.53 -11.35
C GLY A 71 1.25 6.38 -10.90
N LEU A 72 1.71 5.56 -9.95
CA LEU A 72 0.95 4.44 -9.38
C LEU A 72 0.46 3.43 -10.44
N GLN A 73 1.24 3.20 -11.50
CA GLN A 73 0.91 2.20 -12.53
C GLN A 73 0.58 0.86 -11.88
N ASN A 74 -0.56 0.24 -12.14
CA ASN A 74 -0.92 -1.03 -11.50
C ASN A 74 -1.97 -1.78 -12.34
N PRO A 75 -2.11 -3.10 -12.16
CA PRO A 75 -2.98 -3.91 -13.02
C PRO A 75 -4.48 -3.81 -12.67
N GLY A 76 -4.85 -3.07 -11.64
CA GLY A 76 -6.18 -3.10 -11.06
C GLY A 76 -6.38 -4.28 -10.11
N ILE A 77 -7.40 -4.16 -9.26
CA ILE A 77 -7.65 -5.10 -8.16
C ILE A 77 -8.01 -6.50 -8.63
N ASP A 78 -8.79 -6.63 -9.70
CA ASP A 78 -9.28 -7.94 -10.16
C ASP A 78 -8.10 -8.84 -10.59
N LEU A 79 -7.17 -8.31 -11.39
CA LEU A 79 -5.97 -9.07 -11.79
C LEU A 79 -5.02 -9.32 -10.61
N PHE A 80 -4.92 -8.38 -9.67
CA PHE A 80 -4.11 -8.57 -8.46
C PHE A 80 -4.63 -9.75 -7.62
N ILE A 81 -5.95 -9.86 -7.43
CA ILE A 81 -6.57 -10.97 -6.70
C ILE A 81 -6.31 -12.29 -7.43
N GLU A 82 -6.52 -12.35 -8.74
CA GLU A 82 -6.39 -13.60 -9.51
C GLU A 82 -4.94 -14.09 -9.63
N ARG A 83 -3.96 -13.17 -9.63
CA ARG A 83 -2.56 -13.47 -9.95
C ARG A 83 -1.61 -13.35 -8.77
N ASP A 84 -1.64 -12.21 -8.08
CA ASP A 84 -0.56 -11.81 -7.17
C ASP A 84 -0.78 -12.39 -5.76
N ILE A 85 -2.02 -12.44 -5.27
CA ILE A 85 -2.34 -13.06 -3.97
C ILE A 85 -2.01 -14.56 -3.99
N PRO A 86 -2.47 -15.38 -4.97
CA PRO A 86 -2.13 -16.79 -5.02
C PRO A 86 -0.63 -17.07 -5.10
N PHE A 87 0.13 -16.21 -5.79
CA PHE A 87 1.59 -16.32 -5.84
C PHE A 87 2.21 -16.11 -4.45
N LEU A 88 1.87 -15.01 -3.76
CA LEU A 88 2.45 -14.69 -2.45
C LEU A 88 2.08 -15.74 -1.38
N LYS A 89 0.90 -16.33 -1.47
CA LYS A 89 0.44 -17.40 -0.59
C LYS A 89 1.26 -18.69 -0.63
N GLN A 90 2.12 -18.86 -1.65
CA GLN A 90 3.02 -20.01 -1.72
C GLN A 90 4.19 -19.90 -0.74
N TYR A 91 4.37 -18.74 -0.11
CA TYR A 91 5.48 -18.43 0.76
C TYR A 91 4.99 -18.24 2.20
N ASP A 92 5.82 -18.63 3.15
CA ASP A 92 5.65 -18.27 4.56
C ASP A 92 6.03 -16.80 4.73
N THR A 93 5.14 -15.87 4.42
CA THR A 93 5.31 -14.43 4.64
C THR A 93 3.94 -13.78 4.79
N LYS A 94 3.86 -12.69 5.53
CA LYS A 94 2.64 -11.89 5.60
C LYS A 94 2.44 -11.05 4.35
N ILE A 95 1.19 -10.83 3.96
CA ILE A 95 0.82 -10.03 2.79
C ILE A 95 0.19 -8.73 3.26
N ILE A 96 0.86 -7.61 2.97
CA ILE A 96 0.34 -6.26 3.19
C ILE A 96 -0.04 -5.67 1.84
N VAL A 97 -1.33 -5.44 1.60
CA VAL A 97 -1.79 -4.89 0.32
C VAL A 97 -1.82 -3.37 0.39
N ASN A 98 -0.97 -2.72 -0.40
CA ASN A 98 -1.05 -1.26 -0.58
C ASN A 98 -2.23 -0.92 -1.49
N ILE A 99 -3.05 0.04 -1.07
CA ILE A 99 -4.24 0.47 -1.80
C ILE A 99 -4.11 1.95 -2.14
N CYS A 100 -4.41 2.27 -3.40
CA CYS A 100 -4.49 3.64 -3.88
C CYS A 100 -5.82 3.91 -4.59
N GLY A 101 -6.32 5.13 -4.46
CA GLY A 101 -7.58 5.57 -5.05
C GLY A 101 -7.67 7.09 -5.18
N ARG A 102 -8.49 7.55 -6.10
CA ARG A 102 -8.73 8.97 -6.39
C ARG A 102 -9.88 9.57 -5.60
N THR A 103 -10.70 8.74 -4.96
CA THR A 103 -11.81 9.17 -4.11
C THR A 103 -11.95 8.21 -2.94
N PRO A 104 -12.55 8.64 -1.80
CA PRO A 104 -12.85 7.75 -0.68
C PRO A 104 -13.66 6.51 -1.09
N GLU A 105 -14.51 6.62 -2.12
CA GLU A 105 -15.29 5.53 -2.69
C GLU A 105 -14.41 4.50 -3.39
N GLU A 106 -13.43 4.93 -4.19
CA GLU A 106 -12.49 4.02 -4.85
C GLU A 106 -11.65 3.23 -3.84
N TYR A 107 -11.23 3.85 -2.73
CA TYR A 107 -10.55 3.13 -1.64
C TYR A 107 -11.47 2.06 -1.04
N ALA A 108 -12.71 2.43 -0.73
CA ALA A 108 -13.68 1.51 -0.13
C ALA A 108 -14.02 0.33 -1.05
N GLU A 109 -14.12 0.57 -2.37
CA GLU A 109 -14.36 -0.47 -3.37
C GLU A 109 -13.25 -1.53 -3.37
N VAL A 110 -11.98 -1.09 -3.42
CA VAL A 110 -10.83 -2.01 -3.38
C VAL A 110 -10.81 -2.81 -2.08
N VAL A 111 -11.04 -2.13 -0.95
CA VAL A 111 -11.09 -2.78 0.37
C VAL A 111 -12.22 -3.80 0.46
N GLN A 112 -13.40 -3.51 -0.11
CA GLN A 112 -14.51 -4.45 -0.16
C GLN A 112 -14.17 -5.70 -0.95
N LYS A 113 -13.53 -5.56 -2.11
CA LYS A 113 -13.07 -6.70 -2.92
C LYS A 113 -12.02 -7.54 -2.21
N LEU A 114 -11.16 -6.92 -1.39
CA LEU A 114 -10.14 -7.60 -0.61
C LEU A 114 -10.63 -8.19 0.72
N ALA A 115 -11.85 -7.87 1.15
CA ALA A 115 -12.33 -8.21 2.49
C ALA A 115 -12.31 -9.73 2.76
N ASP A 116 -12.64 -10.53 1.75
CA ASP A 116 -12.68 -12.00 1.84
C ASP A 116 -11.44 -12.68 1.25
N GLU A 117 -10.44 -11.90 0.85
CA GLU A 117 -9.16 -12.42 0.36
C GLU A 117 -8.22 -12.74 1.51
N ASP A 118 -7.41 -13.78 1.31
CA ASP A 118 -6.45 -14.28 2.31
C ASP A 118 -5.16 -13.44 2.30
N ILE A 119 -5.29 -12.25 2.86
CA ILE A 119 -4.24 -11.26 3.09
C ILE A 119 -4.27 -10.81 4.56
N ASP A 120 -3.12 -10.37 5.09
CA ASP A 120 -3.01 -10.12 6.53
C ASP A 120 -3.31 -8.66 6.91
N LEU A 121 -2.92 -7.69 6.09
CA LEU A 121 -2.99 -6.25 6.42
C LEU A 121 -3.32 -5.40 5.18
N LEU A 122 -3.98 -4.26 5.41
CA LEU A 122 -4.24 -3.25 4.38
C LEU A 122 -3.41 -1.99 4.66
N GLU A 123 -2.64 -1.52 3.68
CA GLU A 123 -1.92 -0.24 3.74
C GLU A 123 -2.60 0.79 2.83
N ILE A 124 -3.31 1.76 3.42
CA ILE A 124 -4.03 2.79 2.67
C ILE A 124 -3.09 3.95 2.34
N ASN A 125 -2.79 4.11 1.05
CA ASN A 125 -1.87 5.12 0.57
C ASN A 125 -2.57 6.46 0.31
N ILE A 126 -2.66 7.30 1.33
CA ILE A 126 -3.14 8.68 1.16
C ILE A 126 -2.02 9.67 0.79
N SER A 127 -0.78 9.20 0.67
CA SER A 127 0.40 10.06 0.51
C SER A 127 0.63 10.57 -0.92
N CYS A 128 -0.05 10.04 -1.93
CA CYS A 128 0.27 10.36 -3.33
C CYS A 128 -0.12 11.81 -3.70
N PRO A 129 0.86 12.68 -4.02
CA PRO A 129 0.60 14.09 -4.31
C PRO A 129 -0.08 14.31 -5.67
N ASN A 130 -0.13 13.29 -6.53
CA ASN A 130 -0.67 13.37 -7.87
C ASN A 130 -2.20 13.24 -7.92
N LEU A 131 -2.82 12.83 -6.81
CA LEU A 131 -4.27 12.67 -6.69
C LEU A 131 -4.84 13.90 -6.01
N LYS A 132 -5.38 14.81 -6.83
CA LYS A 132 -5.95 16.08 -6.37
C LYS A 132 -7.47 15.94 -6.28
N ALA A 133 -8.01 15.96 -5.06
CA ALA A 133 -9.40 16.36 -4.88
C ALA A 133 -9.43 17.88 -4.72
N GLY A 134 -9.83 18.61 -5.77
CA GLY A 134 -9.96 20.06 -5.71
C GLY A 134 -8.64 20.85 -5.53
N GLY A 135 -7.48 20.23 -5.78
CA GLY A 135 -6.17 20.91 -5.77
C GLY A 135 -5.23 20.51 -4.62
N LEU A 136 -5.75 19.93 -3.54
CA LEU A 136 -4.97 19.45 -2.38
C LEU A 136 -4.80 17.91 -2.44
N ALA A 137 -3.62 17.44 -2.04
CA ALA A 137 -3.35 16.01 -1.89
C ALA A 137 -4.05 15.46 -0.64
N PHE A 138 -4.59 14.24 -0.70
CA PHE A 138 -5.29 13.61 0.42
C PHE A 138 -4.48 13.58 1.71
N GLY A 139 -3.19 13.29 1.60
CA GLY A 139 -2.25 13.26 2.72
C GLY A 139 -1.90 14.62 3.32
N GLN A 140 -2.58 15.71 2.92
CA GLN A 140 -2.37 17.06 3.46
C GLN A 140 -3.66 17.67 4.05
N ASN A 141 -4.77 16.92 4.06
CA ASN A 141 -6.02 17.37 4.63
C ASN A 141 -6.54 16.34 5.65
N PRO A 142 -6.46 16.65 6.96
CA PRO A 142 -6.91 15.74 8.02
C PRO A 142 -8.37 15.28 7.86
N GLU A 143 -9.26 16.18 7.44
CA GLU A 143 -10.68 15.84 7.26
C GLU A 143 -10.88 14.81 6.13
N VAL A 144 -10.12 14.91 5.05
CA VAL A 144 -10.20 13.91 3.98
C VAL A 144 -9.56 12.59 4.40
N ALA A 145 -8.45 12.62 5.15
CA ALA A 145 -7.86 11.43 5.74
C ALA A 145 -8.84 10.70 6.67
N ARG A 146 -9.57 11.44 7.51
CA ARG A 146 -10.65 10.91 8.36
C ARG A 146 -11.77 10.27 7.54
N GLN A 147 -12.24 10.95 6.48
CA GLN A 147 -13.30 10.41 5.61
C GLN A 147 -12.89 9.10 4.90
N ILE A 148 -11.66 9.03 4.40
CA ILE A 148 -11.11 7.79 3.81
C ILE A 148 -11.04 6.71 4.89
N THR A 149 -10.47 7.03 6.06
CA THR A 149 -10.33 6.10 7.18
C THR A 149 -11.69 5.55 7.62
N ASP A 150 -12.68 6.41 7.84
CA ASP A 150 -14.04 6.04 8.23
C ASP A 150 -14.68 5.07 7.22
N LYS A 151 -14.56 5.34 5.92
CA LYS A 151 -15.13 4.47 4.88
C LYS A 151 -14.42 3.13 4.80
N VAL A 152 -13.10 3.14 4.78
CA VAL A 152 -12.29 1.91 4.74
C VAL A 152 -12.56 1.06 5.98
N LYS A 153 -12.59 1.66 7.18
CA LYS A 153 -12.82 0.93 8.43
C LYS A 153 -14.19 0.26 8.52
N ARG A 154 -15.20 0.74 7.79
CA ARG A 154 -16.54 0.12 7.74
C ARG A 154 -16.59 -1.16 6.92
N CYS A 155 -15.70 -1.33 5.95
CA CYS A 155 -15.70 -2.51 5.06
C CYS A 155 -14.49 -3.43 5.24
N ALA A 156 -13.38 -2.94 5.81
CA ALA A 156 -12.19 -3.76 6.06
C ALA A 156 -12.47 -4.85 7.09
N LYS A 157 -12.11 -6.10 6.76
CA LYS A 157 -12.08 -7.23 7.71
C LYS A 157 -10.68 -7.39 8.34
N GLN A 158 -9.65 -6.93 7.64
CA GLN A 158 -8.25 -6.94 8.08
C GLN A 158 -7.88 -5.65 8.83
N PRO A 159 -6.80 -5.64 9.63
CA PRO A 159 -6.27 -4.41 10.22
C PRO A 159 -5.80 -3.43 9.13
N VAL A 160 -5.98 -2.14 9.41
CA VAL A 160 -5.77 -1.04 8.46
C VAL A 160 -4.63 -0.16 8.95
N ILE A 161 -3.69 0.12 8.06
CA ILE A 161 -2.54 1.01 8.26
C ILE A 161 -2.74 2.22 7.36
N MET A 162 -2.68 3.43 7.92
CA MET A 162 -2.72 4.66 7.13
C MET A 162 -1.29 5.10 6.81
N LYS A 163 -0.91 5.08 5.53
CA LYS A 163 0.42 5.56 5.08
C LYS A 163 0.40 7.07 4.90
N LEU A 164 0.94 7.78 5.90
CA LEU A 164 0.92 9.24 5.95
C LEU A 164 1.97 9.88 5.04
N SER A 165 1.64 11.05 4.51
CA SER A 165 2.59 11.90 3.77
C SER A 165 3.51 12.62 4.75
N PRO A 166 4.83 12.66 4.50
CA PRO A 166 5.72 13.54 5.26
C PRO A 166 5.60 15.02 4.83
N ASN A 167 4.94 15.30 3.70
CA ASN A 167 4.85 16.64 3.11
C ASN A 167 3.67 17.43 3.68
N VAL A 168 3.72 17.73 4.97
CA VAL A 168 2.70 18.49 5.70
C VAL A 168 3.36 19.46 6.68
N THR A 169 2.62 20.46 7.12
CA THR A 169 3.09 21.40 8.15
C THR A 169 3.18 20.72 9.52
N ASP A 170 2.14 20.00 9.93
CA ASP A 170 2.07 19.26 11.19
C ASP A 170 1.50 17.86 10.95
N ILE A 171 2.34 16.84 11.12
CA ILE A 171 1.96 15.43 10.94
C ILE A 171 1.01 14.94 12.04
N THR A 172 0.99 15.60 13.20
CA THR A 172 0.15 15.19 14.33
C THR A 172 -1.34 15.42 14.04
N GLU A 173 -1.68 16.43 13.23
CA GLU A 173 -3.06 16.64 12.78
C GLU A 173 -3.53 15.49 11.88
N MET A 174 -2.68 15.08 10.93
CA MET A 174 -2.96 13.94 10.05
C MET A 174 -3.08 12.62 10.82
N ALA A 175 -2.25 12.42 11.85
CA ALA A 175 -2.21 11.19 12.62
C ALA A 175 -3.37 11.06 13.63
N LYS A 176 -3.95 12.19 14.09
CA LYS A 176 -5.08 12.21 15.03
C LYS A 176 -6.44 12.05 14.35
N ALA A 177 -6.53 12.42 13.08
CA ALA A 177 -7.76 12.38 12.27
C ALA A 177 -8.22 10.94 12.03
#